data_AF-K5X1Q8-F1
#
_entry.id   AF-K5X1Q8-F1
#
_cell.length_a   1.000
_cell.length_b   1.000
_cell.length_c   1.000
_cell.angle_alpha   90.00
_cell.angle_beta   90.00
_cell.angle_gamma   90.00
#
_symmetry.space_group_name_H-M   'P 1'
#
loop_
_entity.id
_entity.type
_entity.pdbx_description
1 polymer ?
#
loop_
_entity_poly.entity_id
_entity_poly.type
_entity_poly.pdbx_seq_one_letter_code
_entity_poly.pdbx_strand_id
1 'polypeptide(L)'
;MRRSQSVRNQHRPAVMVGSDDLGVVKEDEQNLEEILRAHLLEKDKENDKLRTQIAQLKSQLAERPSLEAIDALKKEYMNLEILLDGTQRENERCMAELESRKQREKALESQLAKLAGPNWQDNLDISSTTTVPARGHTRSGSISKLQPVLDPSPSDAQPSKAFVEQVRLLVLGMEQRLQNREEKLMKSIEKAEAEGAKFEELKRHVVAQ
;
A
#
# COMPACT_ATOMS: atom_id res chain seq x y z
N MET A 1 -18.34 -24.53 -16.90
CA MET A 1 -19.54 -25.38 -16.97
C MET A 1 -19.30 -26.65 -16.17
N ARG A 2 -19.95 -26.83 -15.01
CA ARG A 2 -19.94 -28.10 -14.27
C ARG A 2 -21.39 -28.54 -14.06
N ARG A 3 -21.75 -29.69 -14.62
CA ARG A 3 -23.08 -30.30 -14.52
C ARG A 3 -23.22 -31.00 -13.17
N SER A 4 -24.19 -30.59 -12.37
CA SER A 4 -24.61 -31.28 -11.14
C SER A 4 -25.59 -32.39 -11.51
N GLN A 5 -25.30 -33.63 -11.07
CA GLN A 5 -26.21 -34.77 -11.20
C GLN A 5 -27.18 -34.80 -10.02
N SER A 6 -28.47 -34.89 -10.32
CA SER A 6 -29.56 -35.02 -9.35
C SER A 6 -29.90 -36.50 -9.18
N VAL A 7 -29.58 -37.09 -8.02
CA VAL A 7 -30.00 -38.45 -7.65
C VAL A 7 -31.42 -38.37 -7.07
N ARG A 8 -32.41 -38.76 -7.87
CA ARG A 8 -33.80 -38.97 -7.43
C ARG A 8 -33.91 -40.33 -6.75
N ASN A 9 -33.96 -40.35 -5.42
CA ASN A 9 -34.46 -41.49 -4.65
C ASN A 9 -35.91 -41.20 -4.23
N GLN A 10 -36.88 -41.71 -4.98
CA GLN A 10 -38.25 -41.83 -4.49
C GLN A 10 -38.44 -43.23 -3.90
N HIS A 11 -38.53 -43.32 -2.58
CA HIS A 11 -39.09 -44.50 -1.92
C HIS A 11 -40.61 -44.35 -1.95
N ARG A 12 -41.27 -45.20 -2.75
CA ARG A 12 -42.73 -45.35 -2.77
C ARG A 12 -43.09 -46.48 -1.79
N PRO A 13 -43.72 -46.23 -0.64
CA PRO A 13 -44.26 -47.31 0.17
C PRO A 13 -45.48 -47.89 -0.55
N ALA A 14 -45.41 -49.19 -0.85
CA ALA A 14 -46.55 -49.95 -1.36
C ALA A 14 -47.51 -50.20 -0.19
N VAL A 15 -48.68 -49.56 -0.23
CA VAL A 15 -49.78 -49.83 0.71
C VAL A 15 -50.60 -50.98 0.13
N MET A 16 -50.54 -52.11 0.81
CA MET A 16 -51.32 -53.31 0.53
C MET A 16 -52.73 -53.11 1.11
N VAL A 17 -53.73 -52.96 0.25
CA VAL A 17 -55.14 -52.74 0.63
C VAL A 17 -55.78 -54.10 0.87
N GLY A 18 -56.00 -54.43 2.15
CA GLY A 18 -56.84 -55.55 2.61
C GLY A 18 -58.29 -55.09 2.76
N SER A 19 -59.22 -55.92 2.30
CA SER A 19 -60.66 -55.73 2.35
C SER A 19 -61.21 -55.95 3.76
N ASP A 20 -62.22 -55.15 4.13
CA ASP A 20 -63.25 -55.39 5.17
C ASP A 20 -62.98 -54.89 6.61
N ASP A 21 -63.26 -53.59 6.89
CA ASP A 21 -63.84 -53.09 8.16
C ASP A 21 -64.22 -51.58 8.08
N LEU A 22 -65.44 -51.25 7.62
CA LEU A 22 -65.87 -49.87 7.34
C LEU A 22 -66.17 -48.99 8.58
N GLY A 23 -65.87 -49.46 9.79
CA GLY A 23 -66.07 -48.72 11.05
C GLY A 23 -64.79 -48.14 11.69
N VAL A 24 -63.64 -48.79 11.47
CA VAL A 24 -62.34 -48.43 12.11
C VAL A 24 -61.41 -47.68 11.16
N VAL A 25 -61.63 -47.78 9.86
CA VAL A 25 -60.81 -47.11 8.83
C VAL A 25 -60.81 -45.59 8.95
N LYS A 26 -61.87 -44.97 9.49
CA LYS A 26 -61.88 -43.51 9.71
C LYS A 26 -60.87 -43.04 10.76
N GLU A 27 -60.61 -43.82 11.80
CA GLU A 27 -59.63 -43.47 12.83
C GLU A 27 -58.20 -43.66 12.30
N ASP A 28 -57.97 -44.70 11.49
CA ASP A 28 -56.69 -44.93 10.80
C ASP A 28 -56.43 -43.90 9.69
N GLU A 29 -57.47 -43.48 8.95
CA GLU A 29 -57.39 -42.39 7.97
C GLU A 29 -57.13 -41.04 8.65
N GLN A 30 -57.75 -40.76 9.80
CA GLN A 30 -57.47 -39.57 10.61
C GLN A 30 -56.04 -39.55 11.14
N ASN A 31 -55.51 -40.69 11.56
CA ASN A 31 -54.11 -40.83 12.00
C ASN A 31 -53.12 -40.66 10.82
N LEU A 32 -53.44 -41.23 9.65
CA LEU A 32 -52.68 -40.99 8.41
C LEU A 32 -52.69 -39.51 8.02
N GLU A 33 -53.84 -38.84 8.06
CA GLU A 33 -53.97 -37.41 7.81
C GLU A 33 -53.12 -36.59 8.78
N GLU A 34 -53.08 -36.95 10.06
CA GLU A 34 -52.25 -36.28 11.06
C GLU A 34 -50.76 -36.46 10.80
N ILE A 35 -50.32 -37.67 10.42
CA ILE A 35 -48.94 -37.96 9.99
C ILE A 35 -48.58 -37.16 8.74
N LEU A 36 -49.47 -37.08 7.76
CA LEU A 36 -49.30 -36.29 6.53
C LEU A 36 -49.19 -34.79 6.85
N ARG A 37 -50.01 -34.26 7.77
CA ARG A 37 -49.91 -32.86 8.23
C ARG A 37 -48.59 -32.60 8.94
N ALA A 38 -48.15 -33.51 9.82
CA ALA A 38 -46.87 -33.38 10.51
C ALA A 38 -45.70 -33.38 9.53
N HIS A 39 -45.70 -34.29 8.55
CA HIS A 39 -44.69 -34.34 7.50
C HIS A 39 -44.71 -33.11 6.60
N LEU A 40 -45.90 -32.58 6.26
CA LEU A 40 -46.02 -31.36 5.48
C LEU A 40 -45.45 -30.15 6.23
N LEU A 41 -45.72 -30.05 7.53
CA LEU A 41 -45.20 -28.99 8.40
C LEU A 41 -43.68 -29.11 8.58
N GLU A 42 -43.15 -30.33 8.69
CA GLU A 42 -41.70 -30.57 8.70
C GLU A 42 -41.05 -30.16 7.37
N LYS A 43 -41.69 -30.46 6.24
CA LYS A 43 -41.23 -30.04 4.91
C LYS A 43 -41.30 -28.54 4.71
N ASP A 44 -42.31 -27.86 5.25
CA ASP A 44 -42.41 -26.40 5.23
C ASP A 44 -41.30 -25.75 6.05
N LYS A 45 -41.02 -26.26 7.27
CA LYS A 45 -39.87 -25.82 8.09
C LYS A 45 -38.55 -26.03 7.36
N GLU A 46 -38.37 -27.16 6.70
CA GLU A 46 -37.18 -27.44 5.87
C GLU A 46 -37.09 -26.47 4.69
N ASN A 47 -38.21 -26.17 4.04
CA ASN A 47 -38.28 -25.20 2.94
C ASN A 47 -37.88 -23.79 3.39
N ASP A 48 -38.39 -23.33 4.53
CA ASP A 48 -38.06 -22.04 5.13
C ASP A 48 -36.59 -21.94 5.51
N LYS A 49 -36.03 -23.02 6.07
CA LYS A 49 -34.61 -23.12 6.37
C LYS A 49 -33.76 -23.01 5.10
N LEU A 50 -34.13 -23.73 4.05
CA LEU A 50 -33.42 -23.67 2.76
C LEU A 50 -33.55 -22.29 2.11
N ARG A 51 -34.73 -21.67 2.16
CA ARG A 51 -34.94 -20.29 1.66
C ARG A 51 -34.07 -19.29 2.39
N THR A 52 -33.98 -19.40 3.71
CA THR A 52 -33.11 -18.56 4.55
C THR A 52 -31.65 -18.74 4.18
N GLN A 53 -31.19 -20.00 4.02
CA GLN A 53 -29.82 -20.29 3.58
C GLN A 53 -29.53 -19.74 2.18
N ILE A 54 -30.48 -19.85 1.24
CA ILE A 54 -30.34 -19.29 -0.10
C ILE A 54 -30.22 -17.77 -0.05
N ALA A 55 -31.05 -17.10 0.76
CA ALA A 55 -30.98 -15.65 0.94
C ALA A 55 -29.61 -15.23 1.53
N GLN A 56 -29.14 -15.95 2.56
CA GLN A 56 -27.84 -15.71 3.17
C GLN A 56 -26.69 -15.88 2.17
N LEU A 57 -26.68 -16.98 1.41
CA LEU A 57 -25.65 -17.23 0.40
C LEU A 57 -25.67 -16.20 -0.73
N LYS A 58 -26.85 -15.71 -1.13
CA LYS A 58 -26.97 -14.63 -2.11
C LYS A 58 -26.39 -13.31 -1.58
N SER A 59 -26.63 -12.98 -0.31
CA SER A 59 -26.02 -11.81 0.34
C SER A 59 -24.50 -11.91 0.34
N GLN A 60 -23.96 -13.05 0.78
CA GLN A 60 -22.51 -13.30 0.81
C GLN A 60 -21.88 -13.25 -0.59
N LEU A 61 -22.60 -13.69 -1.63
CA LEU A 61 -22.12 -13.61 -3.00
C LEU A 61 -22.09 -12.15 -3.51
N ALA A 62 -23.06 -11.34 -3.12
CA ALA A 62 -23.13 -9.92 -3.48
C ALA A 62 -22.05 -9.07 -2.80
N GLU A 63 -21.62 -9.46 -1.60
CA GLU A 63 -20.53 -8.80 -0.86
C GLU A 63 -19.13 -9.11 -1.42
N ARG A 64 -19.00 -10.10 -2.31
CA ARG A 64 -17.69 -10.43 -2.87
C ARG A 64 -17.18 -9.32 -3.79
N PRO A 65 -15.91 -8.88 -3.61
CA PRO A 65 -15.27 -7.98 -4.56
C PRO A 65 -15.32 -8.57 -5.97
N SER A 66 -15.48 -7.70 -6.97
CA SER A 66 -15.40 -8.12 -8.37
C SER A 66 -14.00 -8.65 -8.67
N LEU A 67 -13.90 -9.59 -9.62
CA LEU A 67 -12.60 -10.09 -10.08
C LEU A 67 -11.72 -8.96 -10.62
N GLU A 68 -12.32 -7.95 -11.24
CA GLU A 68 -11.65 -6.75 -11.71
C GLU A 68 -11.03 -5.94 -10.57
N ALA A 69 -11.73 -5.78 -9.44
CA ALA A 69 -11.18 -5.11 -8.26
C ALA A 69 -10.00 -5.88 -7.66
N ILE A 70 -10.08 -7.22 -7.64
CA ILE A 70 -8.98 -8.08 -7.18
C ILE A 70 -7.76 -7.95 -8.12
N ASP A 71 -7.98 -7.94 -9.43
CA ASP A 71 -6.90 -7.81 -10.41
C ASP A 71 -6.28 -6.41 -10.40
N ALA A 72 -7.06 -5.36 -10.17
CA ALA A 72 -6.56 -4.01 -9.96
C ALA A 72 -5.67 -3.94 -8.70
N LEU A 73 -6.12 -4.49 -7.57
CA LEU A 73 -5.35 -4.56 -6.34
C LEU A 73 -4.03 -5.33 -6.52
N LYS A 74 -4.03 -6.44 -7.25
CA LYS A 74 -2.79 -7.19 -7.55
C LYS A 74 -1.80 -6.37 -8.38
N LYS A 75 -2.28 -5.62 -9.38
CA LYS A 75 -1.44 -4.73 -10.17
C LYS A 75 -0.85 -3.60 -9.32
N GLU A 76 -1.66 -3.00 -8.46
CA GLU A 76 -1.20 -1.95 -7.54
C GLU A 76 -0.16 -2.49 -6.56
N TYR A 77 -0.38 -3.66 -5.97
CA TYR A 77 0.59 -4.32 -5.11
C TYR A 77 1.93 -4.56 -5.84
N MET A 78 1.87 -5.10 -7.06
CA MET A 78 3.07 -5.32 -7.88
C MET A 78 3.80 -4.01 -8.20
N ASN A 79 3.07 -2.94 -8.49
CA ASN A 79 3.66 -1.62 -8.73
C ASN A 79 4.34 -1.06 -7.47
N LEU A 80 3.71 -1.22 -6.30
CA LEU A 80 4.27 -0.80 -5.02
C LEU A 80 5.53 -1.60 -4.66
N GLU A 81 5.55 -2.89 -4.97
CA GLU A 81 6.72 -3.74 -4.75
C GLU A 81 7.92 -3.32 -5.61
N ILE A 82 7.68 -2.97 -6.88
CA ILE A 82 8.72 -2.40 -7.77
C ILE A 82 9.23 -1.06 -7.21
N LEU A 83 8.34 -0.18 -6.75
CA LEU A 83 8.73 1.11 -6.19
C LEU A 83 9.53 0.96 -4.89
N LEU A 84 9.14 0.01 -4.04
CA LEU A 84 9.83 -0.31 -2.80
C LEU A 84 11.26 -0.80 -3.08
N ASP A 85 11.41 -1.76 -3.99
CA ASP A 85 12.73 -2.28 -4.41
C ASP A 85 13.61 -1.17 -5.02
N GLY A 86 13.02 -0.32 -5.88
CA GLY A 86 13.70 0.85 -6.42
C GLY A 86 14.19 1.81 -5.32
N THR A 87 13.37 2.08 -4.32
CA THR A 87 13.69 2.97 -3.20
C THR A 87 14.75 2.38 -2.27
N GLN A 88 14.68 1.08 -1.99
CA GLN A 88 15.69 0.38 -1.19
C GLN A 88 17.06 0.42 -1.86
N ARG A 89 17.10 0.10 -3.15
CA ARG A 89 18.35 0.16 -3.94
C ARG A 89 18.97 1.55 -3.96
N GLU A 90 18.14 2.59 -4.09
CA GLU A 90 18.64 3.97 -4.07
C GLU A 90 19.12 4.39 -2.67
N ASN A 91 18.43 3.97 -1.61
CA ASN A 91 18.89 4.21 -0.23
C ASN A 91 20.25 3.53 0.03
N GLU A 92 20.43 2.29 -0.41
CA GLU A 92 21.71 1.58 -0.30
C GLU A 92 22.84 2.31 -1.03
N ARG A 93 22.57 2.78 -2.26
CA ARG A 93 23.52 3.61 -3.03
C ARG A 93 23.87 4.89 -2.28
N CYS A 94 22.87 5.60 -1.76
CA CYS A 94 23.08 6.86 -1.02
C CYS A 94 23.91 6.64 0.25
N MET A 95 23.64 5.57 1.00
CA MET A 95 24.41 5.19 2.17
C MET A 95 25.87 4.86 1.83
N ALA A 96 26.10 4.14 0.72
CA ALA A 96 27.45 3.84 0.25
C ALA A 96 28.21 5.12 -0.17
N GLU A 97 27.54 6.05 -0.84
CA GLU A 97 28.13 7.35 -1.19
C GLU A 97 28.45 8.19 0.04
N LEU A 98 27.56 8.23 1.02
CA LEU A 98 27.79 8.96 2.27
C LEU A 98 29.01 8.41 3.01
N GLU A 99 29.13 7.08 3.10
CA GLU A 99 30.26 6.44 3.75
C GLU A 99 31.58 6.71 2.98
N SER A 100 31.55 6.70 1.64
CA SER A 100 32.71 7.09 0.83
C SER A 100 33.14 8.55 1.06
N ARG A 101 32.16 9.48 1.14
CA ARG A 101 32.42 10.89 1.45
C ARG A 101 33.02 11.05 2.85
N LYS A 102 32.49 10.35 3.84
CA LYS A 102 33.00 10.35 5.22
C LYS A 102 34.42 9.79 5.32
N GLN A 103 34.74 8.72 4.58
CA GLN A 103 36.10 8.19 4.50
C GLN A 103 37.07 9.19 3.87
N ARG A 104 36.64 9.88 2.80
CA ARG A 104 37.44 10.93 2.15
C ARG A 104 37.67 12.12 3.09
N GLU A 105 36.63 12.56 3.79
CA GLU A 105 36.71 13.63 4.80
C GLU A 105 37.74 13.27 5.88
N LYS A 106 37.61 12.08 6.49
CA LYS A 106 38.56 11.57 7.48
C LYS A 106 40.01 11.52 6.96
N ALA A 107 40.21 11.15 5.70
CA ALA A 107 41.53 11.13 5.08
C ALA A 107 42.12 12.56 4.93
N LEU A 108 41.29 13.53 4.54
CA LEU A 108 41.69 14.94 4.46
C LEU A 108 41.98 15.52 5.85
N GLU A 109 41.13 15.26 6.84
CA GLU A 109 41.36 15.66 8.24
C GLU A 109 42.68 15.08 8.78
N SER A 110 43.00 13.82 8.43
CA SER A 110 44.28 13.22 8.81
C SER A 110 45.48 13.91 8.15
N GLN A 111 45.36 14.34 6.88
CA GLN A 111 46.42 15.11 6.22
C GLN A 111 46.59 16.50 6.81
N LEU A 112 45.49 17.19 7.12
CA LEU A 112 45.52 18.48 7.82
C LEU A 112 46.19 18.35 9.19
N ALA A 113 45.85 17.31 9.94
CA ALA A 113 46.49 17.03 11.23
C ALA A 113 48.00 16.76 11.10
N LYS A 114 48.45 16.11 10.01
CA LYS A 114 49.89 15.89 9.74
C LYS A 114 50.64 17.17 9.39
N LEU A 115 50.01 18.09 8.66
CA LEU A 115 50.66 19.31 8.14
C LEU A 115 50.59 20.49 9.13
N ALA A 116 49.44 20.69 9.78
CA ALA A 116 49.16 21.83 10.66
C ALA A 116 49.04 21.43 12.14
N GLY A 117 49.29 20.16 12.48
CA GLY A 117 49.20 19.62 13.83
C GLY A 117 47.77 19.21 14.25
N PRO A 118 47.60 18.59 15.43
CA PRO A 118 46.31 18.07 15.88
C PRO A 118 45.20 19.13 15.97
N ASN A 119 45.56 20.38 16.26
CA ASN A 119 44.66 21.53 16.37
C ASN A 119 44.60 22.33 15.06
N TRP A 120 44.65 21.64 13.91
CA TRP A 120 44.66 22.30 12.59
C TRP A 120 43.45 23.21 12.36
N GLN A 121 42.32 22.93 13.01
CA GLN A 121 41.12 23.78 12.95
C GLN A 121 41.37 25.14 13.60
N ASP A 122 41.92 25.14 14.82
CA ASP A 122 42.26 26.37 15.56
C ASP A 122 43.42 27.12 14.90
N ASN A 123 44.43 26.39 14.40
CA ASN A 123 45.60 26.98 13.75
C ASN A 123 45.28 27.63 12.40
N LEU A 124 44.19 27.21 11.74
CA LEU A 124 43.75 27.71 10.45
C LEU A 124 42.48 28.57 10.56
N ASP A 125 42.00 28.86 11.77
CA ASP A 125 40.72 29.54 12.04
C ASP A 125 39.52 28.94 11.27
N ILE A 126 39.57 27.63 11.01
CA ILE A 126 38.49 26.92 10.32
C ILE A 126 37.42 26.60 11.36
N SER A 127 36.40 27.45 11.41
CA SER A 127 35.20 27.19 12.23
C SER A 127 34.65 25.81 11.90
N SER A 128 34.58 24.92 12.91
CA SER A 128 33.95 23.60 12.83
C SER A 128 32.49 23.74 12.39
N THR A 129 32.28 23.81 11.08
CA THR A 129 30.96 23.94 10.46
C THR A 129 30.44 22.53 10.15
N THR A 130 30.49 21.65 11.16
CA THR A 130 29.97 20.28 11.03
C THR A 130 28.72 20.16 11.88
N THR A 131 27.69 20.87 11.45
CA THR A 131 26.30 20.46 11.66
C THR A 131 25.56 20.92 10.42
N VAL A 132 25.58 20.08 9.39
CA VAL A 132 24.48 20.11 8.43
C VAL A 132 23.30 19.55 9.22
N PRO A 133 22.30 20.34 9.64
CA PRO A 133 21.08 19.73 10.13
C PRO A 133 20.55 18.90 8.97
N ALA A 134 20.44 17.59 9.18
CA ALA A 134 19.41 16.83 8.49
C ALA A 134 18.15 17.67 8.63
N ARG A 135 17.60 18.09 7.50
CA ARG A 135 16.59 19.14 7.35
C ARG A 135 15.28 18.72 8.04
N GLY A 136 15.28 18.72 9.36
CA GLY A 136 14.14 18.71 10.24
C GLY A 136 13.66 20.15 10.37
N HIS A 137 12.39 20.35 10.08
CA HIS A 137 11.74 21.65 10.09
C HIS A 137 12.05 22.44 11.36
N THR A 138 12.69 23.59 11.16
CA THR A 138 12.72 24.70 12.11
C THR A 138 11.29 25.14 12.41
N ARG A 139 10.78 24.76 13.58
CA ARG A 139 9.80 25.58 14.29
C ARG A 139 10.54 26.81 14.80
N SER A 140 10.27 27.96 14.20
CA SER A 140 10.59 29.27 14.78
C SER A 140 9.36 30.15 14.67
N GLY A 141 8.80 30.47 15.83
CA GLY A 141 7.61 31.27 16.05
C GLY A 141 7.51 31.55 17.54
N SER A 142 8.26 32.55 17.97
CA SER A 142 8.31 33.13 19.32
C SER A 142 6.91 33.50 19.83
N ILE A 143 6.60 33.17 21.09
CA ILE A 143 6.14 34.07 22.18
C ILE A 143 5.96 33.24 23.47
N SER A 144 6.75 33.58 24.47
CA SER A 144 6.54 33.54 25.93
C SER A 144 5.62 32.49 26.57
N LYS A 145 6.14 31.68 27.51
CA LYS A 145 6.02 31.85 28.98
C LYS A 145 6.57 30.62 29.72
N LEU A 146 7.34 30.88 30.78
CA LEU A 146 7.90 29.90 31.72
C LEU A 146 6.81 29.06 32.41
N GLN A 147 6.96 27.73 32.43
CA GLN A 147 6.94 26.90 33.65
C GLN A 147 7.22 25.40 33.33
N PRO A 148 7.89 24.65 34.23
CA PRO A 148 8.13 23.21 34.07
C PRO A 148 7.17 22.41 34.94
N VAL A 149 6.20 21.68 34.37
CA VAL A 149 5.45 20.63 35.09
C VAL A 149 4.97 19.54 34.11
N LEU A 150 5.53 18.35 34.30
CA LEU A 150 5.00 16.98 34.15
C LEU A 150 4.24 16.55 32.88
N ASP A 151 4.60 15.33 32.44
CA ASP A 151 4.04 14.52 31.35
C ASP A 151 2.52 14.62 31.14
N PRO A 152 2.08 14.45 29.88
CA PRO A 152 1.03 13.45 29.64
C PRO A 152 1.23 12.61 28.35
N SER A 153 1.05 11.29 28.52
CA SER A 153 0.28 10.32 27.71
C SER A 153 0.26 10.39 26.17
N PRO A 154 0.45 9.25 25.47
CA PRO A 154 0.29 9.14 24.01
C PRO A 154 -1.18 8.88 23.63
N SER A 155 -1.91 9.90 23.17
CA SER A 155 -3.17 9.69 22.45
C SER A 155 -3.37 10.77 21.38
N ASP A 156 -3.64 10.30 20.16
CA ASP A 156 -4.28 11.02 19.05
C ASP A 156 -3.50 12.08 18.28
N ALA A 157 -2.53 11.64 17.48
CA ALA A 157 -2.04 12.39 16.33
C ALA A 157 -2.92 12.14 15.09
N GLN A 158 -4.15 12.64 15.09
CA GLN A 158 -4.90 12.84 13.83
C GLN A 158 -4.38 14.15 13.19
N PRO A 159 -3.72 14.11 12.02
CA PRO A 159 -3.28 15.33 11.35
C PRO A 159 -4.52 16.15 10.97
N SER A 160 -4.64 17.34 11.55
CA SER A 160 -5.72 18.27 11.21
C SER A 160 -5.80 18.45 9.69
N LYS A 161 -7.01 18.45 9.11
CA LYS A 161 -7.21 18.54 7.64
C LYS A 161 -6.42 19.68 6.99
N ALA A 162 -6.25 20.80 7.69
CA ALA A 162 -5.42 21.93 7.27
C ALA A 162 -3.93 21.59 7.12
N PHE A 163 -3.39 20.74 7.99
CA PHE A 163 -2.01 20.25 7.87
C PHE A 163 -1.83 19.37 6.63
N VAL A 164 -2.80 18.50 6.33
CA VAL A 164 -2.77 17.66 5.13
C VAL A 164 -2.79 18.50 3.86
N GLU A 165 -3.61 19.55 3.81
CA GLU A 165 -3.65 20.49 2.68
C GLU A 165 -2.35 21.29 2.53
N GLN A 166 -1.76 21.73 3.63
CA GLN A 166 -0.47 22.42 3.63
C GLN A 166 0.66 21.54 3.10
N VAL A 167 0.71 20.27 3.52
CA VAL A 167 1.68 19.29 3.01
C VAL A 167 1.46 19.07 1.52
N ARG A 168 0.21 18.92 1.07
CA ARG A 168 -0.11 18.75 -0.36
C ARG A 168 0.36 19.93 -1.21
N LEU A 169 0.12 21.16 -0.77
CA LEU A 169 0.59 22.37 -1.48
C LEU A 169 2.12 22.45 -1.50
N LEU A 170 2.78 22.06 -0.41
CA LEU A 170 4.24 22.03 -0.33
C LEU A 170 4.82 21.01 -1.32
N VAL A 171 4.27 19.80 -1.37
CA VAL A 171 4.67 18.74 -2.30
C VAL A 171 4.53 19.22 -3.75
N LEU A 172 3.37 19.78 -4.10
CA LEU A 172 3.13 20.29 -5.44
C LEU A 172 4.11 21.41 -5.83
N GLY A 173 4.40 22.32 -4.88
CA GLY A 173 5.38 23.39 -5.10
C GLY A 173 6.82 22.88 -5.19
N MET A 174 7.16 21.78 -4.49
CA MET A 174 8.46 21.13 -4.59
C MET A 174 8.62 20.43 -5.95
N GLU A 175 7.59 19.71 -6.39
CA GLU A 175 7.54 19.02 -7.67
C GLU A 175 7.73 20.01 -8.84
N GLN A 176 7.02 21.15 -8.81
CA GLN A 176 7.18 22.19 -9.83
C GLN A 176 8.61 22.77 -9.87
N ARG A 177 9.24 22.99 -8.70
CA ARG A 177 10.63 23.49 -8.66
C ARG A 177 11.63 22.46 -9.17
N LEU A 178 11.37 21.18 -8.92
CA LEU A 178 12.22 20.08 -9.37
C LEU A 178 12.11 19.92 -10.88
N GLN A 179 10.91 19.91 -11.43
CA GLN A 179 10.66 19.89 -12.88
C GLN A 179 11.32 21.08 -13.61
N ASN A 180 11.19 22.30 -13.07
CA ASN A 180 11.87 23.48 -13.63
C ASN A 180 13.40 23.36 -13.61
N ARG A 181 13.97 22.66 -12.62
CA ARG A 181 15.42 22.44 -12.53
C ARG A 181 15.86 21.37 -13.52
N GLU A 182 15.09 20.30 -13.68
CA GLU A 182 15.32 19.26 -14.67
C GLU A 182 15.31 19.83 -16.09
N GLU A 183 14.32 20.66 -16.44
CA GLU A 183 14.28 21.32 -17.75
C GLU A 183 15.51 22.19 -18.01
N LYS A 184 15.98 22.92 -16.99
CA LYS A 184 17.20 23.74 -17.09
C LYS A 184 18.45 22.88 -17.25
N LEU A 185 18.53 21.76 -16.55
CA LEU A 185 19.65 20.82 -16.66
C LEU A 185 19.65 20.15 -18.04
N MET A 186 18.50 19.69 -18.54
CA MET A 186 18.38 19.13 -19.89
C MET A 186 18.84 20.13 -20.96
N LYS A 187 18.41 21.39 -20.88
CA LYS A 187 18.89 22.44 -21.80
C LYS A 187 20.40 22.68 -21.70
N SER A 188 20.96 22.61 -20.49
CA SER A 188 22.41 22.75 -20.29
C SER A 188 23.19 21.59 -20.87
N ILE A 189 22.68 20.36 -20.74
CA ILE A 189 23.28 19.15 -21.31
C ILE A 189 23.23 19.22 -22.83
N GLU A 190 22.06 19.51 -23.40
CA GLU A 190 21.88 19.64 -24.87
C GLU A 190 22.85 20.68 -25.46
N LYS A 191 23.02 21.82 -24.77
CA LYS A 191 24.00 22.84 -25.18
C LYS A 191 25.44 22.32 -25.11
N ALA A 192 25.81 21.64 -24.04
CA ALA A 192 27.15 21.08 -23.87
C ALA A 192 27.45 19.98 -24.92
N GLU A 193 26.48 19.14 -25.23
CA GLU A 193 26.59 18.12 -26.29
C GLU A 193 26.74 18.74 -27.67
N ALA A 194 25.97 19.79 -27.98
CA ALA A 194 26.08 20.53 -29.23
C ALA A 194 27.45 21.23 -29.38
N GLU A 195 27.98 21.81 -28.30
CA GLU A 195 29.33 22.39 -28.28
C GLU A 195 30.42 21.31 -28.43
N GLY A 196 30.25 20.15 -27.78
CA GLY A 196 31.13 18.99 -27.92
C GLY A 196 31.17 18.45 -29.34
N ALA A 197 30.01 18.35 -30.01
CA ALA A 197 29.91 17.91 -31.40
C ALA A 197 30.65 18.88 -32.35
N LYS A 198 30.47 20.19 -32.17
CA LYS A 198 31.19 21.22 -32.95
C LYS A 198 32.70 21.14 -32.74
N PHE A 199 33.15 20.90 -31.51
CA PHE A 199 34.57 20.77 -31.22
C PHE A 199 35.20 19.53 -31.86
N GLU A 200 34.51 18.39 -31.82
CA GLU A 200 34.96 17.16 -32.50
C GLU A 200 35.00 17.32 -34.04
N GLU A 201 34.05 18.05 -34.63
CA GLU A 201 34.08 18.39 -36.05
C GLU A 201 35.29 19.27 -36.40
N LEU A 202 35.56 20.31 -35.60
CA LEU A 202 36.71 21.19 -35.79
C LEU A 202 38.04 20.42 -35.65
N LYS A 203 38.12 19.52 -34.67
CA LYS A 203 39.28 18.65 -34.47
C LYS A 203 39.53 17.73 -35.67
N ARG A 204 38.48 17.16 -36.29
CA ARG A 204 38.62 16.37 -37.52
C ARG A 204 39.20 17.19 -38.67
N HIS A 205 38.79 18.45 -38.81
CA HIS A 205 39.33 19.34 -39.84
C HIS A 205 40.82 19.69 -39.63
N VAL A 206 41.24 19.86 -38.37
CA VAL A 206 42.65 20.15 -38.03
C VAL A 206 43.56 18.94 -38.24
N VAL A 207 43.07 17.73 -37.95
CA VAL A 207 43.85 16.48 -38.12
C VAL A 207 43.92 16.03 -39.59
N ALA A 208 43.03 16.51 -40.45
CA ALA A 208 42.99 16.19 -41.87
C ALA A 208 43.83 17.12 -42.76
N GLN A 209 44.51 18.12 -42.19
CA GLN A 209 45.47 19.01 -42.85
C GLN A 209 46.91 18.57 -42.56
#